data_AF-A0A239F9Y6-F1
#
_entry.id   AF-A0A239F9Y6-F1
#
_cell.length_a   1.000
_cell.length_b   1.000
_cell.length_c   1.000
_cell.angle_alpha   90.00
_cell.angle_beta   90.00
_cell.angle_gamma   90.00
#
_symmetry.space_group_name_H-M   'P 1'
#
loop_
_entity.id
_entity.type
_entity.pdbx_description
1 polymer ?
#
loop_
_entity_poly.entity_id
_entity_poly.type
_entity_poly.pdbx_seq_one_letter_code
_entity_poly.pdbx_strand_id
1 'polypeptide(L)'
;MIESYIARYLPGVNAAPLRDAHFDTAARLIACAGRSDWSREEFELLEFLCKRVEISRCLYESYLDNGRRASTRLLATQPSVLALLVLLKDMIRLLHLQDPSSAIKRLNAALKLRDSLKTREIELDKDLLEFVDTCVTQFFEQHTSSPVNLVSASLSTHAAVTALPITVLFWEGPIARAYLAILKGMGLRPEKIIQLVSANDLASKKPVGRFLPGALRLAYAQSRQRNSIHHWSGVLQRTETPLFQGMRKEVENTFDISPKVIDDALALHDLNEYSSDVEQLLVNDLADERLQRRLEALSATQVLFTGGGIVPKQLLELQHLRFIHVHPGFLPEVRGADCALWSQLMKGCTSATCFYMAPGIDDGDVIHAAWLPPLGFRMDTGAIGLKSLYRATYAFFDPWIRASVLRQATALTQGFTNVAVQPQIEEDSVTYHFMHERIQSAAFEALFQKTEQ
;
A
#
# COMPACT_ATOMS: atom_id res chain seq x y z
N MET A 1 -27.88 4.33 21.66
CA MET A 1 -27.63 2.89 21.47
C MET A 1 -26.17 2.51 21.78
N ILE A 2 -25.17 3.19 21.20
CA ILE A 2 -23.77 2.86 21.50
C ILE A 2 -23.40 3.06 22.99
N GLU A 3 -23.90 4.12 23.62
CA GLU A 3 -23.68 4.40 25.05
C GLU A 3 -24.23 3.29 25.97
N SER A 4 -25.37 2.67 25.61
CA SER A 4 -25.91 1.56 26.40
C SER A 4 -25.06 0.29 26.30
N TYR A 5 -24.41 0.05 25.15
CA TYR A 5 -23.44 -1.03 25.04
C TYR A 5 -22.18 -0.71 25.85
N ILE A 6 -21.65 0.52 25.75
CA ILE A 6 -20.49 0.94 26.54
C ILE A 6 -20.75 0.75 28.04
N ALA A 7 -21.90 1.20 28.54
CA ALA A 7 -22.29 1.03 29.94
C ALA A 7 -22.36 -0.45 30.39
N ARG A 8 -22.79 -1.36 29.51
CA ARG A 8 -22.84 -2.81 29.79
C ARG A 8 -21.45 -3.43 29.97
N TYR A 9 -20.46 -2.95 29.21
CA TYR A 9 -19.10 -3.50 29.21
C TYR A 9 -18.12 -2.71 30.07
N LEU A 10 -18.50 -1.55 30.62
CA LEU A 10 -17.71 -0.81 31.59
C LEU A 10 -17.62 -1.59 32.91
N PRO A 11 -16.41 -1.91 33.41
CA PRO A 11 -16.26 -2.58 34.68
C PRO A 11 -16.61 -1.64 35.84
N GLY A 12 -17.21 -2.19 36.90
CA GLY A 12 -17.53 -1.43 38.12
C GLY A 12 -16.31 -1.08 39.00
N VAL A 13 -15.13 -1.61 38.68
CA VAL A 13 -13.87 -1.36 39.39
C VAL A 13 -12.76 -1.08 38.36
N ASN A 14 -11.96 -0.03 38.60
CA ASN A 14 -10.82 0.29 37.75
C ASN A 14 -9.77 -0.84 37.82
N ALA A 15 -9.24 -1.25 36.68
CA ALA A 15 -8.11 -2.17 36.64
C ALA A 15 -6.91 -1.55 37.38
N ALA A 16 -6.21 -2.34 38.19
CA ALA A 16 -4.98 -1.88 38.83
C ALA A 16 -3.93 -1.58 37.74
N PRO A 17 -3.29 -0.40 37.77
CA PRO A 17 -2.35 -0.02 36.73
C PRO A 17 -1.16 -0.99 36.70
N LEU A 18 -0.78 -1.41 35.49
CA LEU A 18 0.41 -2.22 35.27
C LEU A 18 1.67 -1.43 35.69
N ARG A 19 2.45 -1.99 36.61
CA ARG A 19 3.77 -1.44 36.98
C ARG A 19 4.69 -1.48 35.76
N ASP A 20 5.42 -0.39 35.52
CA ASP A 20 6.40 -0.22 34.44
C ASP A 20 5.84 -0.17 32.99
N ALA A 21 4.53 -0.05 32.80
CA ALA A 21 3.92 0.20 31.49
C ALA A 21 3.85 1.71 31.19
N HIS A 22 4.42 2.16 30.07
CA HIS A 22 4.22 3.53 29.58
C HIS A 22 2.75 3.76 29.17
N PHE A 23 2.12 2.71 28.62
CA PHE A 23 0.71 2.72 28.24
C PHE A 23 0.02 1.45 28.75
N ASP A 24 -0.82 1.60 29.78
CA ASP A 24 -1.75 0.55 30.23
C ASP A 24 -3.04 0.62 29.41
N THR A 25 -3.21 -0.34 28.50
CA THR A 25 -4.30 -0.32 27.53
C THR A 25 -5.67 -0.43 28.21
N ALA A 26 -5.81 -1.28 29.22
CA ALA A 26 -7.09 -1.52 29.87
C ALA A 26 -7.53 -0.30 30.70
N ALA A 27 -6.62 0.24 31.52
CA ALA A 27 -6.92 1.40 32.35
C ALA A 27 -7.31 2.63 31.50
N ARG A 28 -6.56 2.88 30.41
CA ARG A 28 -6.84 3.99 29.50
C ARG A 28 -8.17 3.83 28.75
N LEU A 29 -8.49 2.62 28.30
CA LEU A 29 -9.78 2.32 27.65
C LEU A 29 -10.96 2.53 28.59
N ILE A 30 -10.87 2.04 29.83
CA ILE A 30 -11.93 2.21 30.83
C ILE A 30 -12.16 3.69 31.14
N ALA A 31 -11.08 4.46 31.33
CA ALA A 31 -11.17 5.89 31.55
C ALA A 31 -11.81 6.63 30.36
N CYS A 32 -11.40 6.32 29.13
CA CYS A 32 -11.96 6.90 27.92
C CYS A 32 -13.45 6.55 27.74
N ALA A 33 -13.82 5.29 27.93
CA ALA A 33 -15.19 4.84 27.77
C ALA A 33 -16.14 5.35 28.85
N GLY A 34 -15.62 5.63 30.06
CA GLY A 34 -16.40 6.19 31.17
C GLY A 34 -16.76 7.67 31.02
N ARG A 35 -16.22 8.36 30.00
CA ARG A 35 -16.52 9.77 29.72
C ARG A 35 -17.61 9.91 28.66
N SER A 36 -18.58 10.77 28.94
CA SER A 36 -19.59 11.19 27.96
C SER A 36 -18.96 12.03 26.86
N ASP A 37 -18.16 13.01 27.26
CA ASP A 37 -17.51 13.99 26.39
C ASP A 37 -16.01 13.74 26.34
N TRP A 38 -15.48 13.66 25.11
CA TRP A 38 -14.07 13.41 24.85
C TRP A 38 -13.33 14.70 24.54
N SER A 39 -12.14 14.81 25.11
CA SER A 39 -11.21 15.90 24.86
C SER A 39 -10.09 15.45 23.93
N ARG A 40 -9.13 16.33 23.68
CA ARG A 40 -7.95 16.05 22.87
C ARG A 40 -7.20 14.79 23.33
N GLU A 41 -7.07 14.56 24.63
CA GLU A 41 -6.36 13.38 25.17
C GLU A 41 -7.06 12.07 24.76
N GLU A 42 -8.39 12.02 24.80
CA GLU A 42 -9.15 10.85 24.34
C GLU A 42 -9.04 10.64 22.83
N PHE A 43 -9.01 11.72 22.03
CA PHE A 43 -8.84 11.58 20.58
C PHE A 43 -7.45 11.04 20.21
N GLU A 44 -6.39 11.51 20.87
CA GLU A 44 -5.04 10.99 20.71
C GLU A 44 -4.94 9.51 21.13
N LEU A 45 -5.64 9.12 22.21
CA LEU A 45 -5.79 7.73 22.62
C LEU A 45 -6.45 6.87 21.53
N LEU A 46 -7.57 7.35 20.97
CA LEU A 46 -8.34 6.62 19.95
C LEU A 46 -7.54 6.45 18.66
N GLU A 47 -6.75 7.45 18.27
CA GLU A 47 -5.80 7.36 17.17
C GLU A 47 -4.73 6.30 17.42
N PHE A 48 -4.15 6.31 18.62
CA PHE A 48 -3.17 5.30 19.02
C PHE A 48 -3.78 3.89 18.92
N LEU A 49 -4.95 3.67 19.52
CA LEU A 49 -5.65 2.38 19.50
C LEU A 49 -5.98 1.93 18.09
N CYS A 50 -6.51 2.84 17.25
CA CYS A 50 -6.79 2.58 15.83
C CYS A 50 -5.53 2.08 15.14
N LYS A 51 -4.42 2.80 15.25
CA LYS A 51 -3.12 2.42 14.64
C LYS A 51 -2.59 1.09 15.14
N ARG A 52 -2.82 0.72 16.41
CA ARG A 52 -2.41 -0.59 16.96
C ARG A 52 -3.25 -1.72 16.40
N VAL A 53 -4.57 -1.55 16.36
CA VAL A 53 -5.49 -2.53 15.79
C VAL A 53 -5.26 -2.69 14.28
N GLU A 54 -5.04 -1.61 13.56
CA GLU A 54 -4.84 -1.70 12.11
C GLU A 54 -3.58 -2.47 11.71
N ILE A 55 -2.52 -2.40 12.52
CA ILE A 55 -1.24 -3.09 12.30
C ILE A 55 -1.28 -4.52 12.84
N SER A 56 -1.83 -4.75 14.03
CA SER A 56 -1.73 -6.05 14.72
C SER A 56 -3.03 -6.86 14.70
N ARG A 57 -4.14 -6.30 14.19
CA ARG A 57 -5.52 -6.83 14.26
C ARG A 57 -6.09 -7.00 15.67
N CYS A 58 -5.28 -6.80 16.70
CA CYS A 58 -5.63 -6.99 18.11
C CYS A 58 -4.89 -5.96 18.98
N LEU A 59 -5.23 -5.96 20.27
CA LEU A 59 -4.59 -5.13 21.29
C LEU A 59 -3.83 -5.98 22.31
N TYR A 60 -2.78 -5.42 22.87
CA TYR A 60 -1.97 -6.00 23.95
C TYR A 60 -2.22 -5.25 25.27
N GLU A 61 -1.89 -5.88 26.39
CA GLU A 61 -2.05 -5.30 27.72
C GLU A 61 -1.31 -3.97 27.88
N SER A 62 -0.13 -3.84 27.27
CA SER A 62 0.68 -2.62 27.38
C SER A 62 1.58 -2.34 26.19
N TYR A 63 1.90 -1.05 26.03
CA TYR A 63 2.78 -0.52 24.99
C TYR A 63 3.86 0.42 25.56
N LEU A 64 4.98 0.51 24.85
CA LEU A 64 6.05 1.48 25.06
C LEU A 64 5.67 2.85 24.46
N ASP A 65 6.44 3.87 24.80
CA ASP A 65 6.33 5.25 24.28
C ASP A 65 6.34 5.34 22.74
N ASN A 66 7.19 4.54 22.09
CA ASN A 66 7.28 4.42 20.64
C ASN A 66 6.17 3.56 20.01
N GLY A 67 5.17 3.14 20.80
CA GLY A 67 4.03 2.33 20.35
C GLY A 67 4.35 0.86 20.05
N ARG A 68 5.57 0.38 20.33
CA ARG A 68 5.88 -1.06 20.31
C ARG A 68 5.20 -1.74 21.49
N ARG A 69 4.82 -3.01 21.30
CA ARG A 69 4.27 -3.84 22.38
C ARG A 69 5.28 -3.95 23.52
N ALA A 70 4.84 -3.67 24.75
CA ALA A 70 5.62 -3.91 25.97
C ALA A 70 5.33 -5.30 26.56
N SER A 71 4.19 -5.89 26.20
CA SER A 71 3.77 -7.24 26.58
C SER A 71 3.46 -8.09 25.35
N THR A 72 3.63 -9.41 25.47
CA THR A 72 3.11 -10.38 24.50
C THR A 72 1.70 -10.86 24.83
N ARG A 73 1.18 -10.51 26.01
CA ARG A 73 -0.17 -10.86 26.45
C ARG A 73 -1.20 -9.98 25.76
N LEU A 74 -2.20 -10.63 25.19
CA LEU A 74 -3.33 -9.97 24.55
C LEU A 74 -4.20 -9.30 25.61
N LEU A 75 -4.83 -8.19 25.20
CA LEU A 75 -5.81 -7.50 26.01
C LEU A 75 -6.96 -8.46 26.38
N ALA A 76 -7.39 -8.41 27.64
CA ALA A 76 -8.49 -9.22 28.14
C ALA A 76 -9.80 -8.98 27.37
N THR A 77 -10.72 -9.93 27.47
CA THR A 77 -11.98 -9.96 26.70
C THR A 77 -12.79 -8.68 26.86
N GLN A 78 -13.16 -8.32 28.09
CA GLN A 78 -14.03 -7.16 28.34
C GLN A 78 -13.43 -5.84 27.84
N PRO A 79 -12.17 -5.47 28.15
CA PRO A 79 -11.55 -4.27 27.56
C PRO A 79 -11.40 -4.33 26.04
N SER A 80 -11.25 -5.51 25.43
CA SER A 80 -11.20 -5.64 23.97
C SER A 80 -12.56 -5.34 23.31
N VAL A 81 -13.67 -5.76 23.93
CA VAL A 81 -15.01 -5.38 23.48
C VAL A 81 -15.24 -3.87 23.67
N LEU A 82 -14.75 -3.31 24.79
CA LEU A 82 -14.80 -1.88 25.03
C LEU A 82 -14.04 -1.08 23.96
N ALA A 83 -12.86 -1.56 23.56
CA ALA A 83 -12.07 -0.97 22.47
C ALA A 83 -12.85 -0.94 21.14
N LEU A 84 -13.55 -2.03 20.79
CA LEU A 84 -14.44 -2.08 19.62
C LEU A 84 -15.52 -0.99 19.71
N LEU A 85 -16.18 -0.86 20.85
CA LEU A 85 -17.26 0.11 21.06
C LEU A 85 -16.78 1.56 20.97
N VAL A 86 -15.65 1.90 21.61
CA VAL A 86 -15.14 3.28 21.56
C VAL A 86 -14.62 3.66 20.17
N LEU A 87 -14.05 2.72 19.41
CA LEU A 87 -13.67 2.95 18.01
C LEU A 87 -14.90 3.23 17.13
N LEU A 88 -16.00 2.50 17.34
CA LEU A 88 -17.26 2.76 16.63
C LEU A 88 -17.89 4.10 17.06
N LYS A 89 -17.83 4.46 18.34
CA LYS A 89 -18.30 5.76 18.84
C LYS A 89 -17.52 6.90 18.20
N ASP A 90 -16.19 6.76 18.09
CA ASP A 90 -15.35 7.74 17.42
C ASP A 90 -15.63 7.82 15.92
N MET A 91 -15.86 6.68 15.25
CA MET A 91 -16.27 6.66 13.84
C MET A 91 -17.56 7.46 13.60
N ILE A 92 -18.60 7.25 14.43
CA ILE A 92 -19.88 7.99 14.31
C ILE A 92 -19.65 9.49 14.52
N ARG A 93 -18.85 9.86 15.52
CA ARG A 93 -18.49 11.26 15.78
C ARG A 93 -17.78 11.89 14.57
N LEU A 94 -16.82 11.19 13.97
CA LEU A 94 -16.06 11.67 12.81
C LEU A 94 -16.94 11.82 11.57
N LEU A 95 -17.93 10.93 11.36
CA LEU A 95 -18.93 11.10 10.30
C LEU A 95 -19.77 12.37 10.52
N HIS A 96 -20.22 12.64 11.75
CA HIS A 96 -20.94 13.88 12.05
C HIS A 96 -20.09 15.14 11.82
N LEU A 97 -18.77 15.05 12.02
CA LEU A 97 -17.81 16.13 11.76
C LEU A 97 -17.40 16.24 10.27
N GLN A 98 -17.96 15.41 9.39
CA GLN A 98 -17.60 15.36 7.97
C GLN A 98 -16.11 15.03 7.73
N ASP A 99 -15.53 14.17 8.56
CA ASP A 99 -14.18 13.61 8.38
C ASP A 99 -14.25 12.11 8.02
N PRO A 100 -14.59 11.78 6.75
CA PRO A 100 -14.74 10.40 6.32
C PRO A 100 -13.40 9.64 6.28
N SER A 101 -12.28 10.34 6.09
CA SER A 101 -10.92 9.74 6.07
C SER A 101 -10.52 9.19 7.42
N SER A 102 -10.75 9.93 8.50
CA SER A 102 -10.53 9.41 9.85
C SER A 102 -11.59 8.37 10.22
N ALA A 103 -12.85 8.58 9.85
CA ALA A 103 -13.94 7.65 10.16
C ALA A 103 -13.68 6.25 9.56
N ILE A 104 -13.29 6.16 8.28
CA ILE A 104 -13.04 4.86 7.64
C ILE A 104 -11.88 4.10 8.28
N LYS A 105 -10.87 4.79 8.82
CA LYS A 105 -9.78 4.16 9.58
C LYS A 105 -10.29 3.53 10.87
N ARG A 106 -11.19 4.21 11.58
CA ARG A 106 -11.84 3.68 12.80
C ARG A 106 -12.71 2.48 12.45
N LEU A 107 -13.45 2.52 11.34
CA LEU A 107 -14.22 1.39 10.84
C LEU A 107 -13.31 0.20 10.47
N ASN A 108 -12.21 0.45 9.77
CA ASN A 108 -11.23 -0.57 9.41
C ASN A 108 -10.64 -1.26 10.65
N ALA A 109 -10.27 -0.47 11.67
CA ALA A 109 -9.81 -0.98 12.96
C ALA A 109 -10.91 -1.80 13.66
N ALA A 110 -12.11 -1.26 13.80
CA ALA A 110 -13.24 -1.92 14.46
C ALA A 110 -13.54 -3.30 13.82
N LEU A 111 -13.56 -3.38 12.49
CA LEU A 111 -13.80 -4.63 11.77
C LEU A 111 -12.68 -5.65 11.98
N LYS A 112 -11.40 -5.22 11.90
CA LYS A 112 -10.26 -6.10 12.21
C LYS A 112 -10.31 -6.63 13.64
N LEU A 113 -10.67 -5.78 14.60
CA LEU A 113 -10.79 -6.16 15.99
C LEU A 113 -11.93 -7.16 16.20
N ARG A 114 -13.09 -6.94 15.57
CA ARG A 114 -14.21 -7.88 15.58
C ARG A 114 -13.78 -9.28 15.08
N ASP A 115 -13.06 -9.34 13.97
CA ASP A 115 -12.55 -10.61 13.42
C ASP A 115 -11.53 -11.28 14.35
N SER A 116 -10.69 -10.49 15.00
CA SER A 116 -9.76 -11.00 16.01
C SER A 116 -10.48 -11.54 17.24
N LEU A 117 -11.56 -10.90 17.69
CA LEU A 117 -12.38 -11.39 18.81
C LEU A 117 -13.05 -12.72 18.48
N LYS A 118 -13.63 -12.83 17.27
CA LYS A 118 -14.21 -14.08 16.77
C LYS A 118 -13.18 -15.20 16.71
N THR A 119 -11.97 -14.92 16.21
CA THR A 119 -10.86 -15.89 16.14
C THR A 119 -10.40 -16.35 17.53
N ARG A 120 -10.59 -15.54 18.56
CA ARG A 120 -10.30 -15.84 19.96
C ARG A 120 -11.47 -16.52 20.69
N GLU A 121 -12.50 -16.94 19.95
CA GLU A 121 -13.72 -17.56 20.50
C GLU A 121 -14.44 -16.67 21.52
N ILE A 122 -14.30 -15.35 21.38
CA ILE A 122 -15.05 -14.37 22.18
C ILE A 122 -16.37 -14.10 21.45
N GLU A 123 -17.47 -14.62 21.99
CA GLU A 123 -18.80 -14.37 21.48
C GLU A 123 -19.26 -12.95 21.81
N LEU A 124 -19.73 -12.23 20.78
CA LEU A 124 -20.37 -10.94 20.92
C LEU A 124 -21.89 -11.12 20.84
N ASP A 125 -22.63 -10.34 21.63
CA ASP A 125 -24.09 -10.33 21.60
C ASP A 125 -24.59 -10.10 20.16
N LYS A 126 -25.65 -10.83 19.76
CA LYS A 126 -26.22 -10.72 18.41
C LYS A 126 -26.59 -9.28 18.06
N ASP A 127 -27.21 -8.56 18.99
CA ASP A 127 -27.61 -7.17 18.79
C ASP A 127 -26.39 -6.25 18.58
N LEU A 128 -25.26 -6.54 19.24
CA LEU A 128 -24.02 -5.79 19.03
C LEU A 128 -23.45 -6.05 17.63
N LEU A 129 -23.48 -7.30 17.16
CA LEU A 129 -23.05 -7.64 15.80
C LEU A 129 -23.90 -6.91 14.75
N GLU A 130 -25.22 -6.91 14.92
CA GLU A 130 -26.16 -6.18 14.06
C GLU A 130 -25.93 -4.66 14.10
N PHE A 131 -25.59 -4.12 15.27
CA PHE A 131 -25.20 -2.72 15.41
C PHE A 131 -23.89 -2.40 14.65
N VAL A 132 -22.87 -3.27 14.72
CA VAL A 132 -21.64 -3.10 13.91
C VAL A 132 -21.98 -3.12 12.43
N ASP A 133 -22.83 -4.05 11.99
CA ASP A 133 -23.23 -4.17 10.59
C ASP A 133 -23.99 -2.92 10.12
N THR A 134 -24.86 -2.36 10.97
CA THR A 134 -25.54 -1.08 10.74
C THR A 134 -24.56 0.08 10.58
N CYS A 135 -23.54 0.17 11.45
CA CYS A 135 -22.51 1.22 11.35
C CYS A 135 -21.75 1.16 10.02
N VAL A 136 -21.45 -0.05 9.52
CA VAL A 136 -20.79 -0.24 8.23
C VAL A 136 -21.68 0.24 7.08
N THR A 137 -22.95 -0.17 7.08
CA THR A 137 -23.91 0.27 6.06
C THR A 137 -24.07 1.80 6.07
N GLN A 138 -24.26 2.40 7.25
CA GLN A 138 -24.38 3.84 7.41
C GLN A 138 -23.16 4.60 6.89
N PHE A 139 -21.94 4.09 7.13
CA PHE A 139 -20.74 4.70 6.59
C PHE A 139 -20.81 4.78 5.05
N PHE A 140 -21.12 3.67 4.38
CA PHE A 140 -21.13 3.63 2.91
C PHE A 140 -22.33 4.33 2.28
N GLU A 141 -23.47 4.41 2.97
CA GLU A 141 -24.63 5.19 2.52
C GLU A 141 -24.39 6.71 2.60
N GLN A 142 -23.65 7.17 3.61
CA GLN A 142 -23.34 8.59 3.81
C GLN A 142 -22.10 9.05 3.04
N HIS A 143 -21.17 8.14 2.78
CA HIS A 143 -19.93 8.45 2.07
C HIS A 143 -20.21 8.65 0.58
N THR A 144 -19.96 9.87 0.11
CA THR A 144 -19.89 10.18 -1.33
C THR A 144 -18.45 10.51 -1.69
N SER A 145 -17.95 9.90 -2.77
CA SER A 145 -16.62 10.24 -3.27
C SER A 145 -16.56 11.73 -3.65
N SER A 146 -15.50 12.40 -3.20
CA SER A 146 -15.32 13.82 -3.54
C SER A 146 -14.68 13.94 -4.92
N PRO A 147 -15.19 14.84 -5.79
CA PRO A 147 -14.58 15.08 -7.09
C PRO A 147 -13.16 15.62 -6.92
N VAL A 148 -12.23 15.13 -7.75
CA VAL A 148 -10.83 15.57 -7.76
C VAL A 148 -10.52 16.35 -9.03
N ASN A 149 -9.60 17.30 -8.92
CA ASN A 149 -9.08 18.01 -10.08
C ASN A 149 -8.07 17.12 -10.79
N LEU A 150 -8.41 16.68 -12.00
CA LEU A 150 -7.51 15.94 -12.87
C LEU A 150 -6.51 16.91 -13.51
N VAL A 151 -5.23 16.71 -13.22
CA VAL A 151 -4.16 17.42 -13.92
C VAL A 151 -3.78 16.61 -15.15
N SER A 152 -4.06 17.13 -16.35
CA SER A 152 -3.51 16.54 -17.58
C SER A 152 -2.13 17.14 -17.84
N ALA A 153 -1.11 16.28 -17.85
CA ALA A 153 0.19 16.65 -18.39
C ALA A 153 0.12 16.51 -19.92
N SER A 154 0.51 17.56 -20.66
CA SER A 154 0.74 17.43 -22.10
C SER A 154 1.96 16.51 -22.30
N LEU A 155 1.72 15.32 -22.83
CA LEU A 155 2.77 14.34 -23.09
C LEU A 155 3.31 14.57 -24.51
N SER A 156 4.53 15.07 -24.64
CA SER A 156 5.24 15.11 -25.93
C SER A 156 5.97 13.79 -26.16
N THR A 157 5.82 13.19 -27.33
CA THR A 157 6.60 12.04 -27.74
C THR A 157 7.98 12.48 -28.24
N HIS A 158 9.05 11.92 -27.67
CA HIS A 158 10.38 12.10 -28.23
C HIS A 158 10.60 11.06 -29.35
N ALA A 159 10.97 11.54 -30.54
CA ALA A 159 11.11 10.69 -31.73
C ALA A 159 12.41 9.84 -31.75
N ALA A 160 13.39 10.16 -30.88
CA ALA A 160 14.68 9.50 -30.84
C ALA A 160 14.89 8.75 -29.52
N VAL A 161 15.51 7.56 -29.60
CA VAL A 161 15.88 6.80 -28.40
C VAL A 161 16.92 7.60 -27.62
N THR A 162 16.60 7.97 -26.38
CA THR A 162 17.45 8.82 -25.55
C THR A 162 17.86 8.08 -24.28
N ALA A 163 19.14 8.19 -23.91
CA ALA A 163 19.63 7.68 -22.63
C ALA A 163 19.02 8.51 -21.48
N LEU A 164 18.47 7.83 -20.49
CA LEU A 164 17.87 8.41 -19.29
C LEU A 164 18.90 8.29 -18.15
N PRO A 165 19.38 9.40 -17.56
CA PRO A 165 20.51 9.41 -16.61
C PRO A 165 20.09 8.96 -15.21
N ILE A 166 19.54 7.76 -15.13
CA ILE A 166 19.11 7.10 -13.90
C ILE A 166 19.69 5.69 -13.85
N THR A 167 19.91 5.22 -12.63
CA THR A 167 20.13 3.79 -12.35
C THR A 167 18.80 3.17 -11.92
N VAL A 168 18.36 2.09 -12.58
CA VAL A 168 17.21 1.32 -12.09
C VAL A 168 17.71 0.27 -11.12
N LEU A 169 17.30 0.36 -9.85
CA LEU A 169 17.48 -0.71 -8.89
C LEU A 169 16.34 -1.72 -9.08
N PHE A 170 16.58 -2.66 -9.98
CA PHE A 170 15.56 -3.54 -10.53
C PHE A 170 15.34 -4.76 -9.64
N TRP A 171 14.18 -4.79 -9.00
CA TRP A 171 13.60 -6.00 -8.42
C TRP A 171 12.53 -6.54 -9.36
N GLU A 172 12.70 -7.79 -9.82
CA GLU A 172 11.76 -8.41 -10.75
C GLU A 172 10.31 -8.35 -10.25
N GLY A 173 9.37 -8.03 -11.13
CA GLY A 173 7.95 -8.02 -10.82
C GLY A 173 7.12 -7.12 -11.74
N PRO A 174 5.77 -7.18 -11.63
CA PRO A 174 4.87 -6.43 -12.50
C PRO A 174 5.13 -4.91 -12.52
N ILE A 175 5.40 -4.30 -11.36
CA ILE A 175 5.73 -2.86 -11.24
C ILE A 175 6.98 -2.52 -12.05
N ALA A 176 8.07 -3.25 -11.81
CA ALA A 176 9.35 -3.01 -12.48
C ALA A 176 9.25 -3.17 -14.01
N ARG A 177 8.48 -4.17 -14.46
CA ARG A 177 8.25 -4.44 -15.88
C ARG A 177 7.38 -3.36 -16.53
N ALA A 178 6.32 -2.89 -15.85
CA ALA A 178 5.51 -1.78 -16.33
C ALA A 178 6.33 -0.49 -16.46
N TYR A 179 7.26 -0.21 -15.52
CA TYR A 179 8.13 0.95 -15.59
C TYR A 179 9.06 0.89 -16.80
N LEU A 180 9.78 -0.22 -16.98
CA LEU A 180 10.70 -0.39 -18.11
C LEU A 180 9.96 -0.34 -19.45
N ALA A 181 8.78 -0.94 -19.54
CA ALA A 181 7.97 -0.91 -20.77
C ALA A 181 7.47 0.51 -21.08
N ILE A 182 7.01 1.27 -20.10
CA ILE A 182 6.62 2.68 -20.29
C ILE A 182 7.80 3.52 -20.76
N LEU A 183 8.95 3.41 -20.10
CA LEU A 183 10.15 4.15 -20.50
C LEU A 183 10.57 3.79 -21.93
N LYS A 184 10.61 2.50 -22.27
CA LYS A 184 10.88 2.03 -23.64
C LYS A 184 9.87 2.56 -24.65
N GLY A 185 8.58 2.57 -24.30
CA GLY A 185 7.50 3.12 -25.11
C GLY A 185 7.61 4.64 -25.33
N MET A 186 8.24 5.36 -24.40
CA MET A 186 8.61 6.78 -24.55
C MET A 186 9.89 7.00 -25.38
N GLY A 187 10.54 5.92 -25.85
CA GLY A 187 11.86 6.00 -26.48
C GLY A 187 12.99 6.24 -25.48
N LEU A 188 12.81 5.92 -24.21
CA LEU A 188 13.82 6.13 -23.17
C LEU A 188 14.45 4.80 -22.74
N ARG A 189 15.74 4.85 -22.44
CA ARG A 189 16.49 3.72 -21.88
C ARG A 189 17.27 4.16 -20.66
N PRO A 190 17.09 3.52 -19.49
CA PRO A 190 17.94 3.79 -18.35
C PRO A 190 19.41 3.60 -18.69
N GLU A 191 20.25 4.50 -18.20
CA GLU A 191 21.70 4.40 -18.36
C GLU A 191 22.23 3.10 -17.78
N LYS A 192 21.70 2.69 -16.61
CA LYS A 192 22.12 1.47 -15.94
C LYS A 192 20.94 0.74 -15.30
N ILE A 193 21.02 -0.60 -15.27
CA ILE A 193 20.12 -1.46 -14.50
C ILE A 193 20.96 -2.33 -13.56
N ILE A 194 20.67 -2.24 -12.26
CA ILE A 194 21.19 -3.15 -11.23
C ILE A 194 20.08 -4.14 -10.88
N GLN A 195 20.15 -5.35 -11.42
CA GLN A 195 19.19 -6.40 -11.11
C GLN A 195 19.52 -7.07 -9.77
N LEU A 196 18.61 -6.92 -8.81
CA LEU A 196 18.65 -7.60 -7.54
C LEU A 196 18.03 -8.99 -7.67
N VAL A 197 18.84 -10.01 -7.41
CA VAL A 197 18.42 -11.41 -7.38
C VAL A 197 18.44 -11.92 -5.95
N SER A 198 17.31 -12.43 -5.47
CA SER A 198 17.20 -12.96 -4.12
C SER A 198 17.97 -14.27 -3.97
N ALA A 199 18.89 -14.32 -3.02
CA ALA A 199 19.59 -15.54 -2.60
C ALA A 199 18.67 -16.55 -1.91
N ASN A 200 17.49 -16.08 -1.47
CA ASN A 200 16.49 -16.84 -0.73
C ASN A 200 15.17 -16.93 -1.50
N ASP A 201 14.45 -18.03 -1.31
CA ASP A 201 13.13 -18.24 -1.90
C ASP A 201 12.15 -17.27 -1.27
N LEU A 202 11.37 -16.57 -2.09
CA LEU A 202 10.55 -15.46 -1.59
C LEU A 202 9.41 -15.92 -0.67
N ALA A 203 8.90 -17.13 -0.87
CA ALA A 203 7.84 -17.71 -0.07
C ALA A 203 8.38 -18.37 1.21
N SER A 204 9.30 -19.32 1.07
CA SER A 204 9.82 -20.13 2.20
C SER A 204 10.97 -19.47 2.96
N LYS A 205 11.57 -18.40 2.43
CA LYS A 205 12.75 -17.70 2.96
C LYS A 205 14.01 -18.56 3.06
N LYS A 206 14.01 -19.77 2.49
CA LYS A 206 15.16 -20.69 2.49
C LYS A 206 16.16 -20.34 1.38
N PRO A 207 17.47 -20.60 1.57
CA PRO A 207 18.47 -20.37 0.54
C PRO A 207 18.21 -21.15 -0.75
N VAL A 208 18.36 -20.49 -1.89
CA VAL A 208 18.16 -21.07 -3.23
C VAL A 208 19.49 -21.56 -3.80
N GLY A 209 19.50 -22.80 -4.29
CA GLY A 209 20.64 -23.34 -5.06
C GLY A 209 21.96 -23.38 -4.27
N ARG A 210 21.92 -23.63 -2.95
CA ARG A 210 23.10 -23.56 -2.06
C ARG A 210 24.31 -24.38 -2.53
N PHE A 211 24.06 -25.50 -3.21
CA PHE A 211 25.09 -26.41 -3.71
C PHE A 211 25.49 -26.17 -5.17
N LEU A 212 24.87 -25.18 -5.85
CA LEU A 212 25.18 -24.86 -7.23
C LEU A 212 26.40 -23.92 -7.31
N PRO A 213 27.28 -24.08 -8.31
CA PRO A 213 28.30 -23.09 -8.66
C PRO A 213 27.72 -21.70 -8.90
N GLY A 214 28.49 -20.63 -8.67
CA GLY A 214 28.01 -19.25 -8.62
C GLY A 214 27.11 -18.80 -9.78
N ALA A 215 27.55 -18.98 -11.03
CA ALA A 215 26.77 -18.60 -12.21
C ALA A 215 25.47 -19.42 -12.35
N LEU A 216 25.52 -20.73 -12.10
CA LEU A 216 24.35 -21.60 -12.12
C LEU A 216 23.37 -21.27 -11.00
N ARG A 217 23.89 -20.93 -9.82
CA ARG A 217 23.09 -20.47 -8.67
C ARG A 217 22.35 -19.18 -9.00
N LEU A 218 23.04 -18.22 -9.62
CA LEU A 218 22.44 -16.94 -10.00
C LEU A 218 21.31 -17.13 -11.01
N ALA A 219 21.56 -17.86 -12.10
CA ALA A 219 20.54 -18.15 -13.11
C ALA A 219 19.32 -18.91 -12.53
N TYR A 220 19.57 -19.89 -11.65
CA TYR A 220 18.50 -20.61 -10.97
C TYR A 220 17.70 -19.72 -10.02
N ALA A 221 18.37 -18.90 -9.21
CA ALA A 221 17.73 -17.95 -8.30
C ALA A 221 16.88 -16.93 -9.06
N GLN A 222 17.39 -16.39 -10.17
CA GLN A 222 16.68 -15.45 -11.03
C GLN A 222 15.41 -16.08 -11.61
N SER A 223 15.51 -17.27 -12.18
CA SER A 223 14.35 -18.00 -12.72
C SER A 223 13.29 -18.27 -11.64
N ARG A 224 13.72 -18.68 -10.45
CA ARG A 224 12.82 -18.97 -9.32
C ARG A 224 12.13 -17.71 -8.79
N GLN A 225 12.86 -16.61 -8.63
CA GLN A 225 12.32 -15.30 -8.27
C GLN A 225 11.27 -14.84 -9.29
N ARG A 226 11.62 -14.88 -10.59
CA ARG A 226 10.71 -14.49 -11.69
C ARG A 226 9.41 -15.29 -11.64
N ASN A 227 9.50 -16.62 -11.56
CA ASN A 227 8.31 -17.48 -11.54
C ASN A 227 7.45 -17.26 -10.29
N SER A 228 8.07 -17.03 -9.13
CA SER A 228 7.34 -16.78 -7.88
C SER A 228 6.58 -15.46 -7.92
N ILE A 229 7.19 -14.39 -8.44
CA ILE A 229 6.58 -13.05 -8.42
C ILE A 229 5.48 -12.94 -9.50
N HIS A 230 5.71 -13.50 -10.69
CA HIS A 230 4.77 -13.44 -11.81
C HIS A 230 3.68 -14.52 -11.76
N HIS A 231 3.68 -15.39 -10.75
CA HIS A 231 2.70 -16.47 -10.59
C HIS A 231 1.26 -15.97 -10.74
N TRP A 232 0.88 -14.91 -10.01
CA TRP A 232 -0.50 -14.41 -10.05
C TRP A 232 -0.86 -13.74 -11.38
N SER A 233 0.05 -12.99 -11.99
CA SER A 233 -0.16 -12.43 -13.33
C SER A 233 -0.42 -13.55 -14.35
N GLY A 234 0.38 -14.63 -14.32
CA GLY A 234 0.20 -15.78 -15.20
C GLY A 234 -1.02 -16.65 -14.87
N VAL A 235 -1.45 -16.72 -13.61
CA VAL A 235 -2.70 -17.38 -13.23
C VAL A 235 -3.90 -16.60 -13.77
N LEU A 236 -3.96 -15.29 -13.51
CA LEU A 236 -5.05 -14.42 -13.98
C LEU A 236 -5.26 -14.52 -15.48
N GLN A 237 -4.18 -14.46 -16.27
CA GLN A 237 -4.27 -14.58 -17.73
C GLN A 237 -4.85 -15.92 -18.20
N ARG A 238 -4.60 -17.02 -17.47
CA ARG A 238 -5.01 -18.38 -17.85
C ARG A 238 -6.37 -18.80 -17.28
N THR A 239 -6.67 -18.42 -16.05
CA THR A 239 -7.87 -18.89 -15.32
C THR A 239 -8.96 -17.85 -15.25
N GLU A 240 -8.61 -16.56 -15.30
CA GLU A 240 -9.52 -15.42 -15.19
C GLU A 240 -9.41 -14.53 -16.45
N THR A 241 -9.32 -15.14 -17.63
CA THR A 241 -9.04 -14.43 -18.89
C THR A 241 -10.03 -13.27 -19.16
N PRO A 242 -11.36 -13.41 -18.96
CA PRO A 242 -12.29 -12.29 -19.16
C PRO A 242 -12.00 -11.09 -18.24
N LEU A 243 -11.71 -11.36 -16.96
CA LEU A 243 -11.32 -10.34 -15.99
C LEU A 243 -10.05 -9.62 -16.45
N PHE A 244 -9.00 -10.39 -16.77
CA PHE A 244 -7.73 -9.83 -17.21
C PHE A 244 -7.88 -8.97 -18.48
N GLN A 245 -8.58 -9.46 -19.50
CA GLN A 245 -8.75 -8.74 -20.77
C GLN A 245 -9.60 -7.48 -20.61
N GLY A 246 -10.66 -7.53 -19.79
CA GLY A 246 -11.46 -6.34 -19.49
C GLY A 246 -10.67 -5.29 -18.71
N MET A 247 -9.87 -5.70 -17.72
CA MET A 247 -8.98 -4.79 -17.00
C MET A 247 -7.93 -4.19 -17.93
N ARG A 248 -7.31 -5.01 -18.78
CA ARG A 248 -6.32 -4.58 -19.77
C ARG A 248 -6.89 -3.52 -20.70
N LYS A 249 -8.04 -3.80 -21.33
CA LYS A 249 -8.70 -2.87 -22.25
C LYS A 249 -9.00 -1.52 -21.59
N GLU A 250 -9.49 -1.54 -20.35
CA GLU A 250 -9.82 -0.32 -19.63
C GLU A 250 -8.56 0.50 -19.29
N VAL A 251 -7.48 -0.17 -18.88
CA VAL A 251 -6.16 0.47 -18.64
C VAL A 251 -5.59 1.07 -19.92
N GLU A 252 -5.62 0.33 -21.04
CA GLU A 252 -5.14 0.82 -22.34
C GLU A 252 -5.85 2.11 -22.75
N ASN A 253 -7.19 2.11 -22.67
CA ASN A 253 -8.00 3.25 -23.09
C ASN A 253 -7.87 4.45 -22.13
N THR A 254 -7.97 4.20 -20.83
CA THR A 254 -8.06 5.28 -19.83
C THR A 254 -6.71 5.93 -19.57
N PHE A 255 -5.64 5.14 -19.54
CA PHE A 255 -4.29 5.65 -19.33
C PHE A 255 -3.57 5.95 -20.64
N ASP A 256 -4.22 5.80 -21.80
CA ASP A 256 -3.60 6.00 -23.12
C ASP A 256 -2.27 5.23 -23.24
N ILE A 257 -2.34 3.92 -22.98
CA ILE A 257 -1.19 3.01 -23.03
C ILE A 257 -1.38 2.11 -24.24
N SER A 258 -0.42 2.17 -25.17
CA SER A 258 -0.43 1.31 -26.35
C SER A 258 -0.44 -0.17 -25.95
N PRO A 259 -1.24 -1.03 -26.60
CA PRO A 259 -1.27 -2.48 -26.32
C PRO A 259 0.12 -3.13 -26.35
N LYS A 260 1.00 -2.66 -27.26
CA LYS A 260 2.39 -3.14 -27.37
C LYS A 260 3.21 -2.90 -26.11
N VAL A 261 2.98 -1.80 -25.39
CA VAL A 261 3.68 -1.49 -24.14
C VAL A 261 3.28 -2.49 -23.06
N ILE A 262 1.99 -2.87 -23.00
CA ILE A 262 1.52 -3.89 -22.06
C ILE A 262 2.08 -5.26 -22.44
N ASP A 263 2.07 -5.61 -23.72
CA ASP A 263 2.64 -6.87 -24.21
C ASP A 263 4.14 -6.99 -23.88
N ASP A 264 4.92 -5.92 -24.10
CA ASP A 264 6.35 -5.85 -23.77
C ASP A 264 6.60 -6.10 -22.27
N ALA A 265 5.77 -5.52 -21.39
CA ALA A 265 5.87 -5.74 -19.94
C ALA A 265 5.59 -7.20 -19.56
N LEU A 266 4.60 -7.83 -20.21
CA LEU A 266 4.17 -9.21 -19.93
C LEU A 266 5.09 -10.26 -20.55
N ALA A 267 5.82 -9.93 -21.61
CA ALA A 267 6.75 -10.83 -22.28
C ALA A 267 8.02 -11.14 -21.46
N LEU A 268 8.32 -10.33 -20.44
CA LEU A 268 9.46 -10.53 -19.52
C LEU A 268 10.81 -10.63 -20.25
N HIS A 269 10.99 -9.79 -21.27
CA HIS A 269 12.20 -9.66 -22.09
C HIS A 269 13.50 -9.54 -21.28
N ASP A 270 14.62 -9.86 -21.92
CA ASP A 270 15.94 -9.68 -21.32
C ASP A 270 16.18 -8.20 -20.96
N LEU A 271 16.84 -7.94 -19.84
CA LEU A 271 17.09 -6.57 -19.37
C LEU A 271 18.01 -5.79 -20.31
N ASN A 272 18.83 -6.47 -21.12
CA ASN A 272 19.68 -5.86 -22.14
C ASN A 272 18.88 -5.19 -23.27
N GLU A 273 17.57 -5.49 -23.40
CA GLU A 273 16.70 -4.76 -24.33
C GLU A 273 16.36 -3.33 -23.84
N TYR A 274 16.49 -3.09 -22.54
CA TYR A 274 16.11 -1.84 -21.87
C TYR A 274 17.32 -0.97 -21.53
N SER A 275 18.49 -1.55 -21.29
CA SER A 275 19.73 -0.83 -21.01
C SER A 275 20.93 -1.59 -21.59
N SER A 276 21.96 -0.86 -22.02
CA SER A 276 23.24 -1.44 -22.43
C SER A 276 24.16 -1.78 -21.26
N ASP A 277 23.88 -1.27 -20.05
CA ASP A 277 24.65 -1.57 -18.84
C ASP A 277 23.72 -2.25 -17.82
N VAL A 278 23.74 -3.59 -17.84
CA VAL A 278 23.01 -4.43 -16.90
C VAL A 278 24.00 -5.19 -16.03
N GLU A 279 23.90 -4.99 -14.72
CA GLU A 279 24.61 -5.79 -13.73
C GLU A 279 23.63 -6.62 -12.89
N GLN A 280 24.08 -7.77 -12.41
CA GLN A 280 23.28 -8.65 -11.57
C GLN A 280 23.95 -8.82 -10.21
N LEU A 281 23.17 -8.67 -9.14
CA LEU A 281 23.65 -8.80 -7.78
C LEU A 281 22.79 -9.80 -7.00
N LEU A 282 23.43 -10.87 -6.52
CA LEU A 282 22.80 -11.85 -5.63
C LEU A 282 22.83 -11.34 -4.18
N VAL A 283 21.67 -11.04 -3.62
CA VAL A 283 21.49 -10.41 -2.30
C VAL A 283 20.56 -11.24 -1.42
N ASN A 284 20.77 -11.23 -0.10
CA ASN A 284 19.85 -11.87 0.84
C ASN A 284 18.56 -11.05 1.02
N ASP A 285 18.70 -9.74 1.08
CA ASP A 285 17.67 -8.71 1.20
C ASP A 285 18.29 -7.33 0.88
N LEU A 286 17.54 -6.26 1.11
CA LEU A 286 18.01 -4.88 0.87
C LEU A 286 19.02 -4.38 1.92
N ALA A 287 19.23 -5.09 3.03
CA ALA A 287 20.24 -4.78 4.04
C ALA A 287 21.57 -5.52 3.79
N ASP A 288 21.68 -6.29 2.71
CA ASP A 288 22.89 -7.03 2.36
C ASP A 288 24.07 -6.06 2.12
N GLU A 289 25.19 -6.30 2.82
CA GLU A 289 26.40 -5.47 2.70
C GLU A 289 26.94 -5.39 1.28
N ARG A 290 26.70 -6.41 0.43
CA ARG A 290 27.12 -6.36 -0.97
C ARG A 290 26.37 -5.30 -1.75
N LEU A 291 25.08 -5.15 -1.48
CA LEU A 291 24.27 -4.09 -2.08
C LEU A 291 24.76 -2.73 -1.58
N GLN A 292 24.96 -2.59 -0.27
CA GLN A 292 25.49 -1.37 0.32
C GLN A 292 26.80 -0.94 -0.33
N ARG A 293 27.82 -1.80 -0.34
CA ARG A 293 29.13 -1.51 -0.95
C ARG A 293 29.01 -1.17 -2.43
N ARG A 294 28.09 -1.82 -3.14
CA ARG A 294 27.86 -1.54 -4.55
C ARG A 294 27.27 -0.16 -4.77
N LEU A 295 26.28 0.25 -3.98
CA LEU A 295 25.64 1.55 -4.06
C LEU A 295 26.57 2.68 -3.57
N GLU A 296 27.38 2.44 -2.55
CA GLU A 296 28.45 3.36 -2.10
C GLU A 296 29.45 3.66 -3.24
N ALA A 297 29.75 2.66 -4.07
CA ALA A 297 30.67 2.81 -5.20
C ALA A 297 30.04 3.40 -6.48
N LEU A 298 28.73 3.70 -6.49
CA LEU A 298 28.12 4.42 -7.62
C LEU A 298 28.53 5.88 -7.64
N SER A 299 28.64 6.45 -8.84
CA SER A 299 28.69 7.91 -9.00
C SER A 299 27.37 8.55 -8.56
N ALA A 300 27.38 9.87 -8.39
CA ALA A 300 26.16 10.60 -8.07
C ALA A 300 25.10 10.38 -9.15
N THR A 301 23.93 9.88 -8.76
CA THR A 301 22.85 9.52 -9.69
C THR A 301 21.51 9.43 -8.97
N GLN A 302 20.45 9.34 -9.75
CA GLN A 302 19.11 9.04 -9.25
C GLN A 302 18.82 7.55 -9.45
N VAL A 303 18.25 6.94 -8.41
CA VAL A 303 18.00 5.50 -8.36
C VAL A 303 16.49 5.25 -8.42
N LEU A 304 15.98 4.74 -9.55
CA LEU A 304 14.58 4.33 -9.64
C LEU A 304 14.40 2.98 -8.95
N PHE A 305 13.72 2.99 -7.80
CA PHE A 305 13.46 1.81 -6.99
C PHE A 305 12.17 1.12 -7.41
N THR A 306 12.26 -0.16 -7.82
CA THR A 306 11.12 -0.89 -8.39
C THR A 306 10.52 -1.96 -7.46
N GLY A 307 11.03 -2.10 -6.23
CA GLY A 307 10.51 -3.03 -5.23
C GLY A 307 11.58 -3.87 -4.54
N GLY A 308 11.16 -4.89 -3.79
CA GLY A 308 12.06 -5.78 -3.03
C GLY A 308 11.97 -5.62 -1.51
N GLY A 309 11.11 -4.74 -1.01
CA GLY A 309 10.84 -4.56 0.42
C GLY A 309 11.12 -3.14 0.90
N ILE A 310 11.36 -3.01 2.19
CA ILE A 310 11.68 -1.72 2.84
C ILE A 310 13.16 -1.42 2.58
N VAL A 311 13.44 -0.26 1.99
CA VAL A 311 14.82 0.21 1.77
C VAL A 311 15.41 0.65 3.13
N PRO A 312 16.53 0.08 3.58
CA PRO A 312 17.14 0.46 4.84
C PRO A 312 17.57 1.92 4.87
N LYS A 313 17.42 2.56 6.03
CA LYS A 313 17.84 3.95 6.29
C LYS A 313 19.28 4.23 5.81
N GLN A 314 20.20 3.32 6.08
CA GLN A 314 21.61 3.45 5.68
C GLN A 314 21.81 3.59 4.16
N LEU A 315 20.92 3.02 3.32
CA LEU A 315 20.98 3.21 1.87
C LEU A 315 20.39 4.55 1.46
N LEU A 316 19.29 4.96 2.09
CA LEU A 316 18.62 6.25 1.83
C LEU A 316 19.47 7.46 2.24
N GLU A 317 20.39 7.28 3.20
CA GLU A 317 21.28 8.34 3.68
C GLU A 317 22.54 8.54 2.83
N LEU A 318 22.76 7.73 1.78
CA LEU A 318 23.85 7.91 0.81
C LEU A 318 23.62 9.20 0.00
N GLN A 319 24.29 10.28 0.39
CA GLN A 319 24.02 11.65 -0.10
C GLN A 319 24.20 11.85 -1.61
N HIS A 320 25.01 11.02 -2.26
CA HIS A 320 25.22 11.07 -3.72
C HIS A 320 24.11 10.34 -4.49
N LEU A 321 23.25 9.58 -3.81
CA LEU A 321 22.13 8.86 -4.40
C LEU A 321 20.80 9.49 -3.97
N ARG A 322 19.87 9.59 -4.92
CA ARG A 322 18.48 9.97 -4.62
C ARG A 322 17.54 8.87 -5.12
N PHE A 323 16.83 8.23 -4.21
CA PHE A 323 15.94 7.11 -4.52
C PHE A 323 14.58 7.63 -4.97
N ILE A 324 14.22 7.41 -6.23
CA ILE A 324 12.90 7.69 -6.77
C ILE A 324 12.00 6.49 -6.50
N HIS A 325 10.83 6.74 -5.91
CA HIS A 325 9.76 5.75 -5.81
C HIS A 325 8.46 6.34 -6.36
N VAL A 326 7.60 5.47 -6.91
CA VAL A 326 6.24 5.85 -7.29
C VAL A 326 5.27 5.05 -6.44
N HIS A 327 4.63 5.70 -5.49
CA HIS A 327 3.63 5.16 -4.54
C HIS A 327 2.22 5.27 -5.13
N PRO A 328 1.29 4.31 -4.98
CA PRO A 328 -0.03 4.33 -5.60
C PRO A 328 -1.05 5.05 -4.70
N GLY A 329 -0.65 6.23 -4.22
CA GLY A 329 -1.45 7.13 -3.41
C GLY A 329 -1.02 8.58 -3.63
N PHE A 330 -1.94 9.51 -3.42
CA PHE A 330 -1.72 10.94 -3.54
C PHE A 330 -1.09 11.46 -2.23
N LEU A 331 0.21 11.76 -2.24
CA LEU A 331 0.91 12.18 -1.02
C LEU A 331 0.73 13.69 -0.76
N PRO A 332 0.61 14.13 0.51
CA PRO A 332 0.63 13.34 1.75
C PRO A 332 -0.74 12.71 2.13
N GLU A 333 -1.81 13.01 1.41
CA GLU A 333 -3.19 12.61 1.73
C GLU A 333 -3.44 11.09 1.82
N VAL A 334 -2.64 10.26 1.13
CA VAL A 334 -2.83 8.81 1.06
C VAL A 334 -1.49 8.06 1.12
N ARG A 335 -0.97 7.87 2.34
CA ARG A 335 0.24 7.08 2.64
C ARG A 335 -0.07 5.62 2.99
N GLY A 336 0.92 4.73 2.89
CA GLY A 336 0.89 3.41 3.50
C GLY A 336 0.49 2.26 2.56
N ALA A 337 -0.53 1.48 2.93
CA ALA A 337 -0.88 0.24 2.24
C ALA A 337 -2.27 0.29 1.60
N ASP A 338 -2.47 -0.56 0.58
CA ASP A 338 -3.69 -0.64 -0.23
C ASP A 338 -4.16 0.69 -0.86
N CYS A 339 -3.22 1.63 -1.10
CA CYS A 339 -3.55 3.01 -1.44
C CYS A 339 -4.30 3.17 -2.77
N ALA A 340 -4.13 2.25 -3.73
CA ALA A 340 -4.93 2.23 -4.95
C ALA A 340 -6.43 2.04 -4.62
N LEU A 341 -6.75 1.13 -3.69
CA LEU A 341 -8.13 0.89 -3.25
C LEU A 341 -8.66 1.98 -2.34
N TRP A 342 -7.84 2.51 -1.43
CA TRP A 342 -8.23 3.65 -0.59
C TRP A 342 -8.55 4.88 -1.44
N SER A 343 -7.70 5.20 -2.42
CA SER A 343 -7.93 6.30 -3.36
C SER A 343 -9.25 6.10 -4.11
N GLN A 344 -9.45 4.91 -4.69
CA GLN A 344 -10.67 4.58 -5.43
C GLN A 344 -11.92 4.75 -4.55
N LEU A 345 -11.91 4.20 -3.34
CA LEU A 345 -13.05 4.24 -2.43
C LEU A 345 -13.36 5.67 -1.95
N MET A 346 -12.32 6.42 -1.57
CA MET A 346 -12.50 7.72 -0.92
C MET A 346 -12.72 8.85 -1.92
N LYS A 347 -12.11 8.77 -3.11
CA LYS A 347 -12.03 9.87 -4.08
C LYS A 347 -12.59 9.49 -5.46
N GLY A 348 -13.04 8.25 -5.65
CA GLY A 348 -13.68 7.79 -6.89
C GLY A 348 -12.71 7.48 -8.04
N CYS A 349 -11.41 7.67 -7.82
CA CYS A 349 -10.37 7.39 -8.79
C CYS A 349 -9.07 7.02 -8.07
N THR A 350 -8.16 6.38 -8.81
CA THR A 350 -6.83 6.05 -8.30
C THR A 350 -5.88 7.23 -8.40
N SER A 351 -4.77 7.16 -7.68
CA SER A 351 -3.71 8.16 -7.71
C SER A 351 -2.35 7.50 -7.56
N ALA A 352 -1.31 8.25 -7.89
CA ALA A 352 0.05 7.90 -7.54
C ALA A 352 0.90 9.14 -7.35
N THR A 353 2.02 8.97 -6.65
CA THR A 353 3.00 10.02 -6.40
C THR A 353 4.41 9.50 -6.68
N CYS A 354 5.11 10.18 -7.58
CA CYS A 354 6.55 10.07 -7.75
C CYS A 354 7.24 11.00 -6.74
N PHE A 355 8.14 10.47 -5.92
CA PHE A 355 8.82 11.21 -4.86
C PHE A 355 10.21 10.65 -4.60
N TYR A 356 11.04 11.42 -3.89
CA TYR A 356 12.29 10.91 -3.33
C TYR A 356 12.02 10.23 -2.00
N MET A 357 12.47 8.98 -1.84
CA MET A 357 12.29 8.23 -0.61
C MET A 357 13.06 8.87 0.54
N ALA A 358 12.43 8.89 1.72
CA ALA A 358 13.05 9.22 3.00
C ALA A 358 12.87 8.05 3.99
N PRO A 359 13.53 8.06 5.16
CA PRO A 359 13.48 6.92 6.09
C PRO A 359 12.09 6.62 6.69
N GLY A 360 11.14 7.54 6.65
CA GLY A 360 9.77 7.29 7.10
C GLY A 360 8.91 6.60 6.05
N ILE A 361 7.60 6.52 6.33
CA ILE A 361 6.64 5.85 5.45
C ILE A 361 6.08 6.88 4.49
N ASP A 362 6.53 6.84 3.24
CA ASP A 362 6.05 7.69 2.15
C ASP A 362 6.10 9.20 2.48
N ASP A 363 7.14 9.64 3.20
CA ASP A 363 7.27 10.97 3.80
C ASP A 363 8.29 11.89 3.11
N GLY A 364 8.96 11.42 2.06
CA GLY A 364 9.99 12.20 1.38
C GLY A 364 9.45 13.17 0.33
N ASP A 365 10.32 14.04 -0.19
CA ASP A 365 9.90 15.16 -1.04
C ASP A 365 9.26 14.71 -2.36
N VAL A 366 8.08 15.27 -2.65
CA VAL A 366 7.25 14.95 -3.82
C VAL A 366 7.85 15.57 -5.08
N ILE A 367 8.04 14.74 -6.11
CA ILE A 367 8.42 15.17 -7.46
C ILE A 367 7.17 15.51 -8.27
N HIS A 368 6.19 14.59 -8.26
CA HIS A 368 4.93 14.74 -8.98
C HIS A 368 3.85 13.84 -8.38
N ALA A 369 2.72 14.41 -7.98
CA ALA A 369 1.54 13.68 -7.51
C ALA A 369 0.38 13.89 -8.48
N ALA A 370 -0.38 12.84 -8.80
CA ALA A 370 -1.51 12.94 -9.71
C ALA A 370 -2.67 12.04 -9.29
N TRP A 371 -3.87 12.61 -9.32
CA TRP A 371 -5.11 11.87 -9.50
C TRP A 371 -5.20 11.42 -10.96
N LEU A 372 -5.47 10.13 -11.18
CA LEU A 372 -5.62 9.57 -12.50
C LEU A 372 -7.08 9.64 -12.95
N PRO A 373 -7.34 9.60 -14.28
CA PRO A 373 -8.71 9.58 -14.77
C PRO A 373 -9.50 8.43 -14.12
N PRO A 374 -10.78 8.67 -13.73
CA PRO A 374 -11.62 7.63 -13.18
C PRO A 374 -11.73 6.45 -14.16
N LEU A 375 -11.62 5.24 -13.63
CA LEU A 375 -11.88 4.02 -14.37
C LEU A 375 -12.81 3.12 -13.60
N GLY A 376 -13.65 2.42 -14.37
CA GLY A 376 -14.56 1.41 -13.85
C GLY A 376 -14.54 0.23 -14.79
N PHE A 377 -14.12 -0.94 -14.28
CA PHE A 377 -14.11 -2.17 -15.05
C PHE A 377 -15.56 -2.64 -15.25
N ARG A 378 -16.12 -2.36 -16.43
CA ARG A 378 -17.50 -2.76 -16.78
C ARG A 378 -17.58 -4.25 -17.07
N MET A 379 -17.79 -5.04 -16.03
CA MET A 379 -17.86 -6.50 -16.10
C MET A 379 -18.62 -7.08 -14.91
N ASP A 380 -19.23 -8.25 -15.11
CA ASP A 380 -19.82 -9.00 -13.99
C ASP A 380 -18.73 -9.78 -13.24
N THR A 381 -18.45 -9.35 -12.02
CA THR A 381 -17.52 -10.04 -11.10
C THR A 381 -18.23 -10.82 -10.01
N GLY A 382 -19.56 -11.00 -10.08
CA GLY A 382 -20.33 -11.64 -9.01
C GLY A 382 -19.91 -13.06 -8.66
N ALA A 383 -19.35 -13.81 -9.62
CA ALA A 383 -18.80 -15.15 -9.41
C ALA A 383 -17.32 -15.17 -8.99
N ILE A 384 -16.63 -14.03 -9.02
CA ILE A 384 -15.19 -13.93 -8.76
C ILE A 384 -14.96 -13.66 -7.27
N GLY A 385 -14.19 -14.53 -6.61
CA GLY A 385 -13.87 -14.37 -5.20
C GLY A 385 -13.04 -13.12 -4.91
N LEU A 386 -13.27 -12.50 -3.75
CA LEU A 386 -12.60 -11.28 -3.28
C LEU A 386 -11.06 -11.32 -3.39
N LYS A 387 -10.47 -12.47 -3.02
CA LYS A 387 -9.01 -12.67 -3.10
C LYS A 387 -8.48 -12.64 -4.53
N SER A 388 -9.27 -13.11 -5.50
CA SER A 388 -8.91 -13.05 -6.92
C SER A 388 -8.95 -11.60 -7.44
N LEU A 389 -9.96 -10.82 -7.07
CA LEU A 389 -10.03 -9.39 -7.40
C LEU A 389 -8.87 -8.59 -6.78
N TYR A 390 -8.53 -8.87 -5.52
CA TYR A 390 -7.37 -8.29 -4.85
C TYR A 390 -6.07 -8.64 -5.59
N ARG A 391 -5.87 -9.90 -5.94
CA ARG A 391 -4.69 -10.33 -6.72
C ARG A 391 -4.66 -9.71 -8.10
N ALA A 392 -5.79 -9.59 -8.79
CA ALA A 392 -5.88 -8.94 -10.09
C ALA A 392 -5.48 -7.46 -10.01
N THR A 393 -5.94 -6.78 -8.97
CA THR A 393 -5.60 -5.38 -8.70
C THR A 393 -4.09 -5.21 -8.56
N TYR A 394 -3.43 -5.95 -7.66
CA TYR A 394 -2.00 -5.72 -7.38
C TYR A 394 -1.04 -6.43 -8.33
N ALA A 395 -1.48 -7.49 -9.03
CA ALA A 395 -0.64 -8.18 -10.02
C ALA A 395 -0.69 -7.54 -11.41
N PHE A 396 -1.72 -6.73 -11.71
CA PHE A 396 -1.88 -6.11 -13.03
C PHE A 396 -2.18 -4.62 -12.96
N PHE A 397 -3.23 -4.19 -12.26
CA PHE A 397 -3.70 -2.80 -12.33
C PHE A 397 -2.81 -1.79 -11.59
N ASP A 398 -2.41 -2.05 -10.34
CA ASP A 398 -1.51 -1.20 -9.55
C ASP A 398 -0.18 -0.86 -10.26
N PRO A 399 0.51 -1.82 -10.91
CA PRO A 399 1.65 -1.52 -11.77
C PRO A 399 1.41 -0.39 -12.78
N TRP A 400 0.24 -0.36 -13.42
CA TRP A 400 -0.08 0.64 -14.45
C TRP A 400 -0.54 1.98 -13.89
N ILE A 401 -1.13 2.02 -12.69
CA ILE A 401 -1.36 3.28 -11.94
C ILE A 401 -0.01 3.98 -11.73
N ARG A 402 0.96 3.25 -11.15
CA ARG A 402 2.30 3.78 -10.86
C ARG A 402 3.04 4.14 -12.15
N ALA A 403 3.03 3.27 -13.15
CA ALA A 403 3.75 3.51 -14.40
C ALA A 403 3.18 4.72 -15.18
N SER A 404 1.87 5.00 -15.06
CA SER A 404 1.25 6.19 -15.64
C SER A 404 1.77 7.49 -14.99
N VAL A 405 1.94 7.51 -13.67
CA VAL A 405 2.53 8.66 -12.96
C VAL A 405 4.04 8.75 -13.20
N LEU A 406 4.75 7.62 -13.32
CA LEU A 406 6.16 7.62 -13.73
C LEU A 406 6.33 8.28 -15.11
N ARG A 407 5.46 7.96 -16.08
CA ARG A 407 5.45 8.58 -17.41
C ARG A 407 5.31 10.10 -17.32
N GLN A 408 4.36 10.58 -16.51
CA GLN A 408 4.14 12.02 -16.30
C GLN A 408 5.34 12.69 -15.63
N ALA A 409 5.84 12.11 -14.53
CA ALA A 409 7.00 12.65 -13.81
C ALA A 409 8.25 12.70 -14.70
N THR A 410 8.48 11.66 -15.51
CA THR A 410 9.59 11.61 -16.46
C THR A 410 9.48 12.73 -17.50
N ALA A 411 8.29 12.98 -18.04
CA ALA A 411 8.08 14.06 -19.00
C ALA A 411 8.27 15.46 -18.37
N LEU A 412 7.63 15.71 -17.22
CA LEU A 412 7.67 16.99 -16.51
C LEU A 412 9.08 17.37 -16.06
N THR A 413 9.90 16.38 -15.71
CA THR A 413 11.28 16.58 -15.23
C THR A 413 12.34 16.46 -16.33
N GLN A 414 11.93 16.33 -17.60
CA GLN A 414 12.82 16.15 -18.75
C GLN A 414 13.78 14.96 -18.55
N GLY A 415 13.22 13.81 -18.19
CA GLY A 415 14.01 12.61 -17.90
C GLY A 415 14.75 12.70 -16.57
N PHE A 416 14.13 13.30 -15.55
CA PHE A 416 14.73 13.54 -14.23
C PHE A 416 15.99 14.43 -14.25
N THR A 417 16.21 15.20 -15.31
CA THR A 417 17.35 16.14 -15.38
C THR A 417 17.03 17.48 -14.73
N ASN A 418 15.76 17.88 -14.72
CA ASN A 418 15.27 19.10 -14.10
C ASN A 418 14.16 18.77 -13.09
N VAL A 419 14.55 18.43 -11.86
CA VAL A 419 13.61 17.99 -10.82
C VAL A 419 13.36 19.12 -9.83
N ALA A 420 12.13 19.65 -9.84
CA ALA A 420 11.60 20.43 -8.75
C ALA A 420 10.91 19.49 -7.75
N VAL A 421 11.06 19.76 -6.45
CA VAL A 421 10.44 18.96 -5.40
C VAL A 421 9.65 19.82 -4.42
N GLN A 422 8.64 19.21 -3.81
CA GLN A 422 7.81 19.81 -2.78
C GLN A 422 7.90 18.98 -1.49
N PRO A 423 8.34 19.56 -0.36
CA PRO A 423 8.33 18.86 0.90
C PRO A 423 6.88 18.59 1.35
N GLN A 424 6.68 17.46 2.04
CA GLN A 424 5.38 17.11 2.61
C GLN A 424 5.18 17.78 3.98
N ILE A 425 3.93 18.10 4.31
CA ILE A 425 3.52 18.61 5.63
C ILE A 425 2.91 17.43 6.41
N GLU A 426 3.41 17.16 7.61
CA GLU A 426 3.00 15.98 8.40
C GLU A 426 1.54 16.11 8.88
N GLU A 427 1.10 17.32 9.21
CA GLU A 427 -0.28 17.59 9.65
C GLU A 427 -1.34 17.23 8.59
N ASP A 428 -0.98 17.30 7.30
CA ASP A 428 -1.85 16.97 6.17
C ASP A 428 -1.81 15.45 5.84
N SER A 429 -1.01 14.68 6.56
CA SER A 429 -0.68 13.30 6.21
C SER A 429 -1.69 12.29 6.77
N VAL A 430 -2.19 11.41 5.90
CA VAL A 430 -3.04 10.29 6.33
C VAL A 430 -2.42 8.96 5.93
N THR A 431 -1.96 8.23 6.93
CA THR A 431 -1.47 6.86 6.74
C THR A 431 -2.61 5.86 6.86
N TYR A 432 -2.81 5.09 5.79
CA TYR A 432 -3.74 3.97 5.72
C TYR A 432 -2.99 2.64 5.84
N HIS A 433 -3.67 1.66 6.42
CA HIS A 433 -3.17 0.28 6.52
C HIS A 433 -4.00 -0.66 5.65
N PHE A 434 -3.59 -1.93 5.56
CA PHE A 434 -4.30 -2.94 4.77
C PHE A 434 -5.80 -2.93 5.06
N MET A 435 -6.60 -2.92 4.02
CA MET A 435 -8.04 -2.78 4.06
C MET A 435 -8.68 -4.07 4.58
N HIS A 436 -9.68 -3.97 5.44
CA HIS A 436 -10.50 -5.11 5.89
C HIS A 436 -11.35 -5.66 4.72
N GLU A 437 -11.61 -6.97 4.68
CA GLU A 437 -12.29 -7.63 3.55
C GLU A 437 -13.65 -6.99 3.20
N ARG A 438 -14.46 -6.58 4.19
CA ARG A 438 -15.72 -5.85 3.92
C ARG A 438 -15.53 -4.48 3.24
N ILE A 439 -14.46 -3.77 3.58
CA ILE A 439 -14.14 -2.48 2.95
C ILE A 439 -13.55 -2.74 1.56
N GLN A 440 -12.78 -3.82 1.40
CA GLN A 440 -12.31 -4.27 0.08
C GLN A 440 -13.49 -4.59 -0.85
N SER A 441 -14.53 -5.28 -0.35
CA SER A 441 -15.75 -5.55 -1.12
C SER A 441 -16.37 -4.25 -1.64
N ALA A 442 -16.56 -3.25 -0.79
CA ALA A 442 -17.10 -1.95 -1.20
C ALA A 442 -16.19 -1.24 -2.23
N ALA A 443 -14.87 -1.27 -2.03
CA ALA A 443 -13.92 -0.71 -2.97
C ALA A 443 -13.96 -1.42 -4.33
N PHE A 444 -14.13 -2.75 -4.36
CA PHE A 444 -14.25 -3.51 -5.59
C PHE A 444 -15.60 -3.36 -6.25
N GLU A 445 -16.70 -3.19 -5.51
CA GLU A 445 -18.00 -2.86 -6.09
C GLU A 445 -17.95 -1.51 -6.83
N ALA A 446 -17.21 -0.54 -6.29
CA ALA A 446 -16.97 0.74 -6.95
C ALA A 446 -16.08 0.62 -8.19
N LEU A 447 -15.07 -0.25 -8.15
CA LEU A 447 -14.06 -0.43 -9.20
C LEU A 447 -14.52 -1.37 -10.34
N PHE A 448 -15.28 -2.41 -10.02
CA PHE A 448 -15.80 -3.44 -10.93
C PHE A 448 -17.31 -3.29 -11.06
N GLN A 449 -17.72 -2.38 -11.93
CA GLN A 449 -19.12 -2.01 -12.13
C GLN A 449 -19.80 -3.02 -13.04
N LYS A 450 -21.03 -3.43 -12.68
CA LYS A 450 -21.83 -4.27 -13.56
C LYS A 450 -22.14 -3.53 -14.85
N THR A 451 -22.00 -4.21 -15.98
CA THR A 451 -22.50 -3.70 -17.26
C THR A 451 -24.02 -3.63 -17.17
N GLU A 452 -24.61 -2.43 -17.27
CA GLU A 452 -26.06 -2.31 -17.49
C GLU A 452 -26.39 -3.00 -18.83
N GLN A 453 -27.34 -3.95 -18.81
CA GLN A 453 -27.80 -4.69 -19.99
C GLN A 453 -28.67 -3.83 -20.89
#